data_AF-A0A2V5UXM9-F1
#
_entry.id   AF-A0A2V5UXM9-F1
#
_cell.length_a   1.000
_cell.length_b   1.000
_cell.length_c   1.000
_cell.angle_alpha   90.00
_cell.angle_beta   90.00
_cell.angle_gamma   90.00
#
_symmetry.space_group_name_H-M   'P 1'
#
loop_
_entity.id
_entity.type
_entity.pdbx_description
1 polymer ?
#
loop_
_entity_poly.entity_id
_entity_poly.type
_entity_poly.pdbx_seq_one_letter_code
_entity_poly.pdbx_strand_id
1 'polypeptide(L)' 'GNERPKPNLNRGAGLDVSPAVRDYLGLHDTDVTDWRFVEFSEVSRGPWSTLGDNNTFVISDRKTGGELAEASRR' A
#
# COMPACT_ATOMS: atom_id res chain seq x y z
N GLY A 1 2.37 12.55 34.50
CA GLY A 1 1.88 12.83 33.15
C GLY A 1 1.17 14.17 33.10
N ASN A 2 1.92 15.25 33.20
CA ASN A 2 1.46 16.65 33.02
C ASN A 2 2.28 17.37 31.94
N GLU A 3 3.04 16.61 31.13
CA GLU A 3 3.83 17.18 30.06
C GLU A 3 2.90 17.58 28.91
N ARG A 4 3.12 18.80 28.41
CA ARG A 4 2.44 19.31 27.23
C ARG A 4 2.73 18.35 26.07
N PRO A 5 1.74 17.99 25.23
CA PRO A 5 1.99 17.18 24.04
C PRO A 5 3.13 17.78 23.25
N LYS A 6 4.08 16.93 22.82
CA LYS A 6 5.18 17.40 21.99
C LYS A 6 4.59 18.10 20.76
N PRO A 7 5.19 19.22 20.32
CA PRO A 7 4.75 19.90 19.09
C PRO A 7 4.63 18.88 17.97
N ASN A 8 3.58 19.00 17.16
CA ASN A 8 3.25 18.05 16.11
C ASN A 8 4.49 17.78 15.24
N LEU A 9 5.02 16.57 15.33
CA LEU A 9 6.08 16.11 14.45
C LEU A 9 5.55 16.22 13.01
N ASN A 10 6.34 16.81 12.11
CA ASN A 10 5.98 17.03 10.70
C ASN A 10 4.82 18.03 10.46
N ARG A 11 4.58 18.98 11.37
CA ARG A 11 3.59 20.06 11.20
C ARG A 11 2.16 19.56 10.92
N GLY A 12 1.84 18.32 11.30
CA GLY A 12 0.55 17.71 11.02
C GLY A 12 0.43 17.09 9.62
N ALA A 13 1.53 16.69 9.00
CA ALA A 13 1.51 15.86 7.79
C ALA A 13 0.64 14.61 8.03
N GLY A 14 -0.29 14.35 7.11
CA GLY A 14 -1.26 13.26 7.23
C GLY A 14 -0.76 11.90 6.74
N LEU A 15 0.38 11.87 6.03
CA LEU A 15 0.92 10.67 5.40
C LEU A 15 2.44 10.80 5.24
N ASP A 16 3.18 9.85 5.82
CA ASP A 16 4.62 9.72 5.61
C ASP A 16 4.89 8.76 4.45
N VAL A 17 5.77 9.16 3.51
CA VAL A 17 6.19 8.33 2.38
C VAL A 17 7.68 7.99 2.47
N SER A 18 8.09 6.88 1.86
CA SER A 18 9.51 6.54 1.75
C SER A 18 10.24 7.46 0.76
N PRO A 19 11.58 7.60 0.86
CA PRO A 19 12.36 8.40 -0.09
C PRO A 19 12.11 8.03 -1.56
N ALA A 20 11.95 6.74 -1.86
CA ALA A 20 11.68 6.27 -3.22
C ALA A 20 10.33 6.77 -3.76
N VAL A 21 9.30 6.83 -2.92
CA VAL A 21 7.98 7.35 -3.31
C VAL A 21 8.02 8.86 -3.46
N ARG A 22 8.69 9.57 -2.54
CA ARG A 22 8.92 11.02 -2.64
C ARG A 22 9.59 11.37 -3.97
N ASP A 23 10.70 10.70 -4.29
CA ASP A 23 11.49 10.97 -5.49
C ASP A 23 10.70 10.64 -6.77
N TYR A 24 9.93 9.54 -6.77
CA TYR A 24 9.07 9.17 -7.90
C TYR A 24 7.96 10.20 -8.16
N LEU A 25 7.36 10.74 -7.10
CA LEU A 25 6.31 11.76 -7.19
C LEU A 25 6.85 13.19 -7.33
N GLY A 26 8.17 13.38 -7.21
CA GLY A 26 8.81 14.71 -7.27
C GLY A 26 8.45 15.62 -6.09
N LEU A 27 8.15 15.04 -4.92
CA LEU A 27 7.78 15.80 -3.72
C LEU A 27 9.01 16.38 -3.00
N HIS A 28 8.84 17.51 -2.34
CA HIS A 28 9.85 18.08 -1.43
C HIS A 28 9.82 17.40 -0.05
N ASP A 29 10.70 17.82 0.88
CA ASP A 29 10.78 17.26 2.24
C ASP A 29 9.42 17.27 2.99
N THR A 30 8.62 18.31 2.79
CA THR A 30 7.22 18.37 3.24
C THR A 30 6.42 19.10 2.17
N ASP A 31 5.43 18.43 1.62
CA ASP A 31 4.68 18.92 0.46
C ASP A 31 3.20 18.51 0.54
N VAL A 32 2.38 19.04 -0.36
CA VAL A 32 0.95 18.75 -0.45
C VAL A 32 0.68 17.87 -1.67
N THR A 33 -0.09 16.80 -1.49
CA THR A 33 -0.57 15.95 -2.57
C THR A 33 -2.01 15.52 -2.30
N ASP A 34 -2.78 15.37 -3.38
CA ASP A 34 -4.10 14.78 -3.31
C ASP A 34 -4.00 13.27 -3.10
N TRP A 35 -4.90 12.72 -2.29
CA TRP A 35 -5.02 11.28 -2.06
C TRP A 35 -6.48 10.91 -1.78
N ARG A 36 -6.81 9.65 -2.03
CA ARG A 36 -8.12 9.07 -1.70
C ARG A 36 -7.97 7.60 -1.34
N PHE A 37 -8.96 7.06 -0.65
CA PHE A 37 -9.14 5.62 -0.60
C PHE A 37 -9.62 5.10 -1.97
N VAL A 38 -9.12 3.93 -2.34
CA VAL A 38 -9.49 3.22 -3.57
C VAL A 38 -9.87 1.80 -3.22
N GLU A 39 -10.81 1.23 -3.98
CA GLU A 39 -11.12 -0.19 -3.88
C GLU A 39 -9.99 -1.02 -4.49
N PHE A 40 -9.82 -2.25 -4.01
CA PHE A 40 -8.76 -3.12 -4.50
C PHE A 40 -8.83 -3.36 -6.03
N SER A 41 -10.04 -3.43 -6.57
CA SER A 41 -10.29 -3.59 -8.01
C SER A 41 -9.84 -2.39 -8.86
N GLU A 42 -9.66 -1.21 -8.26
CA GLU A 42 -9.15 -0.02 -8.94
C GLU A 42 -7.61 -0.04 -9.05
N VAL A 43 -6.93 -0.94 -8.33
CA VAL A 43 -5.48 -1.04 -8.33
C VAL A 43 -5.03 -1.98 -9.45
N SER A 44 -4.29 -1.44 -10.43
CA SER A 44 -3.77 -2.23 -11.54
C SER A 44 -2.60 -3.13 -11.11
N ARG A 45 -2.46 -4.28 -11.79
CA ARG A 45 -1.34 -5.18 -11.54
C ARG A 45 -0.02 -4.53 -11.95
N GLY A 46 0.95 -4.56 -11.05
CA GLY A 46 2.33 -4.16 -11.30
C GLY A 46 3.33 -5.25 -10.92
N PRO A 47 4.64 -5.02 -11.10
CA PRO A 47 5.68 -5.99 -10.74
C PRO A 47 5.65 -6.43 -9.27
N TRP A 48 5.12 -5.58 -8.39
CA TRP A 48 4.95 -5.86 -6.97
C TRP A 48 3.75 -6.76 -6.65
N SER A 49 2.81 -6.94 -7.60
CA SER A 49 1.57 -7.71 -7.38
C SER A 49 1.80 -9.21 -7.17
N THR A 50 3.00 -9.71 -7.45
CA THR A 50 3.36 -11.13 -7.27
C THR A 50 4.21 -11.39 -6.03
N LEU A 51 4.46 -10.39 -5.20
CA LEU A 51 5.40 -10.45 -4.09
C LEU A 51 4.72 -10.24 -2.73
N GLY A 52 5.27 -10.89 -1.70
CA GLY A 52 4.84 -10.77 -0.30
C GLY A 52 3.67 -11.68 0.08
N ASP A 53 3.58 -12.01 1.38
CA ASP A 53 2.54 -12.91 1.89
C ASP A 53 1.24 -12.21 2.28
N ASN A 54 1.30 -10.90 2.61
CA ASN A 54 0.12 -10.08 2.90
C ASN A 54 -0.27 -9.20 1.70
N ASN A 55 -0.30 -9.79 0.52
CA ASN A 55 -0.65 -9.12 -0.72
C ASN A 55 -1.92 -9.76 -1.31
N THR A 56 -2.99 -8.99 -1.41
CA THR A 56 -4.30 -9.46 -1.90
C THR A 56 -4.22 -10.05 -3.31
N PHE A 57 -3.34 -9.55 -4.18
CA PHE A 57 -3.11 -10.16 -5.50
C PHE A 57 -2.56 -11.59 -5.36
N VAL A 58 -1.51 -11.77 -4.55
CA VAL A 58 -0.87 -13.07 -4.31
C VAL A 58 -1.84 -14.05 -3.64
N ILE A 59 -2.59 -13.59 -2.64
CA ILE A 59 -3.57 -14.42 -1.92
C ILE A 59 -4.67 -14.88 -2.87
N SER A 60 -5.17 -13.98 -3.72
CA SER A 60 -6.20 -14.30 -4.72
C SER A 60 -5.69 -15.31 -5.75
N ASP A 61 -4.48 -15.09 -6.29
CA ASP A 61 -3.87 -15.98 -7.28
C ASP A 61 -3.65 -17.40 -6.71
N ARG A 62 -3.18 -17.51 -5.46
CA ARG A 62 -3.02 -18.79 -4.74
C ARG A 62 -4.36 -19.51 -4.57
N LYS A 63 -5.42 -18.77 -4.20
CA LYS A 63 -6.76 -19.34 -4.02
C LYS A 63 -7.31 -19.89 -5.34
N THR A 64 -7.26 -19.09 -6.41
CA THR A 64 -7.72 -19.51 -7.74
C THR A 64 -6.94 -20.73 -8.25
N GLY A 65 -5.62 -20.75 -8.07
CA GLY A 65 -4.80 -21.91 -8.45
C GLY A 65 -5.16 -23.18 -7.67
N GLY A 66 -5.45 -23.06 -6.36
CA GLY A 66 -5.89 -24.17 -5.52
C GLY A 66 -7.23 -24.76 -5.97
N GLU A 67 -8.21 -23.90 -6.26
CA GLU A 67 -9.53 -24.29 -6.75
C GLU A 67 -9.45 -25.02 -8.10
N LEU A 68 -8.66 -24.51 -9.05
CA LEU A 68 -8.43 -25.15 -10.35
C LEU A 68 -7.75 -26.52 -10.21
N ALA A 69 -6.76 -26.64 -9.32
CA ALA A 69 -6.07 -27.89 -9.08
C ALA A 69 -6.97 -28.94 -8.43
N GLU A 70 -7.89 -28.54 -7.55
CA GLU A 70 -8.90 -29.45 -6.98
C GLU A 70 -9.92 -29.89 -8.02
N ALA A 71 -10.43 -28.96 -8.85
CA ALA A 71 -11.38 -29.28 -9.91
C ALA A 71 -10.79 -30.27 -10.93
N SER A 72 -9.51 -30.14 -11.27
CA SER A 72 -8.84 -31.07 -12.20
C SER A 72 -8.57 -32.47 -11.60
N ARG A 73 -8.72 -32.65 -10.29
CA ARG A 73 -8.57 -33.95 -9.61
C ARG A 73 -9.88 -34.74 -9.48
N ARG A 74 -11.01 -34.15 -9.89
CA ARG A 74 -12.33 -34.78 -9.94
C ARG A 74 -12.61 -35.29 -11.35
#